data_AF-A0A7K0MX22-F1
#
_entry.id   AF-A0A7K0MX22-F1
#
_cell.length_a   1.000
_cell.length_b   1.000
_cell.length_c   1.000
_cell.angle_alpha   90.00
_cell.angle_beta   90.00
_cell.angle_gamma   90.00
#
_symmetry.space_group_name_H-M   'P 1'
#
loop_
_entity.id
_entity.type
_entity.pdbx_description
1 polymer ?
#
loop_
_entity_poly.entity_id
_entity_poly.type
_entity_poly.pdbx_seq_one_letter_code
_entity_poly.pdbx_strand_id
1 'polypeptide(L)'
;MDDNAWLERVARINQHSGGGERAPHKPLLILYALGRLQRERSSKVAFSEAEKPLGELLIDAGRDPKPQYPFYRLQSDGLWVVEMRNGEEPSESVGALRDGAVGQFTPEFEAALLESPSLIANTARMLLDREFPETLHEDILSAVGLSINDVVVTLERVAELRRRRDPMFRKRVLYAYEETCAFCGFDGLLERAAVGLEAAHVRWWAYEGPDDVQNGVCLCSLHHKLFDRGVMTVNDENRIAVSGHFRGATEASRRFVGDLNGQEVRAPQLGQPRIAEEHSSWHRDQVFRAPERVAG
;
A
#
# COMPACT_ATOMS: atom_id res chain seq x y z
N MET A 1 -11.35 -20.19 18.51
CA MET A 1 -11.60 -18.77 18.20
C MET A 1 -12.27 -18.77 16.83
N ASP A 2 -13.34 -18.02 16.63
CA ASP A 2 -13.98 -17.95 15.31
C ASP A 2 -13.20 -17.02 14.37
N ASP A 3 -13.52 -17.04 13.07
CA ASP A 3 -12.86 -16.22 12.05
C ASP A 3 -12.92 -14.72 12.39
N ASN A 4 -14.01 -14.26 13.02
CA ASN A 4 -14.20 -12.85 13.39
C ASN A 4 -13.20 -12.39 14.44
N ALA A 5 -13.03 -13.17 15.51
CA ALA A 5 -12.08 -12.84 16.57
C ALA A 5 -10.63 -12.82 16.05
N TRP A 6 -10.31 -13.64 15.04
CA TRP A 6 -9.02 -13.55 14.35
C TRP A 6 -8.86 -12.26 13.54
N LEU A 7 -9.87 -11.88 12.75
CA LEU A 7 -9.86 -10.63 11.99
C LEU A 7 -9.72 -9.41 12.90
N GLU A 8 -10.44 -9.37 14.02
CA GLU A 8 -10.33 -8.31 15.03
C GLU A 8 -8.93 -8.27 15.67
N ARG A 9 -8.29 -9.43 15.85
CA ARG A 9 -6.91 -9.49 16.36
C ARG A 9 -5.92 -8.93 15.35
N VAL A 10 -6.02 -9.32 14.08
CA VAL A 10 -5.18 -8.76 13.01
C VAL A 10 -5.42 -7.25 12.88
N ALA A 11 -6.68 -6.80 12.97
CA ALA A 11 -7.06 -5.38 12.89
C ALA A 11 -6.42 -4.49 13.96
N ARG A 12 -6.03 -5.06 15.12
CA ARG A 12 -5.38 -4.34 16.23
C ARG A 12 -3.88 -4.13 16.03
N ILE A 13 -3.21 -4.97 15.23
CA ILE A 13 -1.79 -4.77 14.87
C ILE A 13 -1.59 -3.38 14.26
N ASN A 14 -2.58 -2.95 13.48
CA ASN A 14 -2.54 -1.75 12.67
C ASN A 14 -3.07 -0.50 13.41
N GLN A 15 -3.35 -0.57 14.73
CA GLN A 15 -3.87 0.58 15.50
C GLN A 15 -2.76 1.51 16.03
N HIS A 16 -1.49 1.11 15.93
CA HIS A 16 -0.37 1.86 16.52
C HIS A 16 0.22 2.94 15.59
N SER A 17 -0.29 3.11 14.37
CA SER A 17 0.06 4.20 13.44
C SER A 17 -0.70 5.51 13.76
N GLY A 18 -0.70 5.90 15.04
CA GLY A 18 -1.20 7.22 15.43
C GLY A 18 -0.37 8.33 14.79
N GLY A 19 -1.02 9.34 14.20
CA GLY A 19 -0.35 10.50 13.61
C GLY A 19 -0.23 10.51 12.08
N GLY A 20 -0.84 9.55 11.38
CA GLY A 20 -0.90 9.53 9.90
C GLY A 20 0.34 8.96 9.21
N GLU A 21 1.35 8.50 9.94
CA GLU A 21 2.54 7.85 9.36
C GLU A 21 2.24 6.41 8.91
N ARG A 22 2.72 6.00 7.73
CA ARG A 22 2.49 4.63 7.25
C ARG A 22 3.46 3.64 7.88
N ALA A 23 2.92 2.53 8.40
CA ALA A 23 3.68 1.46 9.03
C ALA A 23 3.43 0.08 8.37
N PRO A 24 3.74 -0.10 7.07
CA PRO A 24 3.37 -1.31 6.33
C PRO A 24 4.16 -2.57 6.71
N HIS A 25 5.15 -2.47 7.60
CA HIS A 25 6.11 -3.53 7.91
C HIS A 25 5.46 -4.84 8.39
N LYS A 26 4.65 -4.78 9.46
CA LYS A 26 3.95 -5.96 10.00
C LYS A 26 2.88 -6.49 9.05
N PRO A 27 2.03 -5.64 8.43
CA PRO A 27 1.10 -6.07 7.37
C PRO A 27 1.77 -6.85 6.23
N LEU A 28 2.92 -6.38 5.74
CA LEU A 28 3.65 -7.07 4.66
C LEU A 28 4.20 -8.42 5.10
N LEU A 29 4.68 -8.55 6.34
CA LEU A 29 5.07 -9.85 6.90
C LEU A 29 3.88 -10.83 6.96
N ILE A 30 2.71 -10.36 7.40
CA ILE A 30 1.51 -11.21 7.46
C ILE A 30 1.10 -11.64 6.05
N LEU A 31 1.05 -10.72 5.08
CA LEU A 31 0.72 -11.04 3.68
C LEU A 31 1.72 -12.04 3.07
N TYR A 32 3.02 -11.86 3.33
CA TYR A 32 4.07 -12.80 2.92
C TYR A 32 3.83 -14.19 3.52
N ALA A 33 3.58 -14.27 4.83
CA ALA A 33 3.34 -15.52 5.54
C ALA A 33 2.03 -16.21 5.09
N LEU A 34 0.97 -15.46 4.77
CA LEU A 34 -0.26 -16.00 4.17
C LEU A 34 -0.01 -16.60 2.79
N GLY A 35 0.76 -15.92 1.93
CA GLY A 35 1.13 -16.44 0.62
C GLY A 35 1.94 -17.74 0.73
N ARG A 36 2.89 -17.79 1.66
CA ARG A 36 3.64 -19.01 1.97
C ARG A 36 2.74 -20.13 2.48
N LEU A 37 1.86 -19.84 3.45
CA LEU A 37 0.90 -20.80 3.99
C LEU A 37 0.01 -21.40 2.90
N GLN A 38 -0.47 -20.58 1.95
CA GLN A 38 -1.29 -21.06 0.84
C GLN A 38 -0.54 -22.02 -0.08
N ARG A 39 0.75 -21.77 -0.36
CA ARG A 39 1.57 -22.61 -1.27
C ARG A 39 2.15 -23.85 -0.60
N GLU A 40 2.63 -23.71 0.62
CA GLU A 40 3.44 -24.72 1.31
C GLU A 40 2.67 -25.44 2.42
N ARG A 41 1.45 -24.98 2.73
CA ARG A 41 0.67 -25.42 3.90
C ARG A 41 1.37 -25.20 5.24
N SER A 42 2.35 -24.29 5.28
CA SER A 42 2.96 -23.77 6.49
C SER A 42 3.44 -22.33 6.29
N SER A 43 3.30 -21.50 7.31
CA SER A 43 3.87 -20.15 7.34
C SER A 43 5.33 -20.13 7.80
N LYS A 44 5.84 -21.27 8.29
CA LYS A 44 7.16 -21.42 8.89
C LYS A 44 8.27 -21.08 7.90
N VAL A 45 9.16 -20.17 8.27
CA VAL A 45 10.23 -19.66 7.40
C VAL A 45 11.46 -19.26 8.20
N ALA A 46 12.65 -19.57 7.71
CA ALA A 46 13.89 -19.08 8.30
C ALA A 46 14.06 -17.58 7.99
N PHE A 47 14.58 -16.78 8.92
CA PHE A 47 14.81 -15.35 8.65
C PHE A 47 15.73 -15.14 7.45
N SER A 48 16.78 -15.95 7.30
CA SER A 48 17.68 -15.89 6.15
C SER A 48 17.01 -16.15 4.79
N GLU A 49 15.89 -16.88 4.78
CA GLU A 49 15.08 -17.12 3.59
C GLU A 49 14.10 -15.96 3.34
N ALA A 50 13.48 -15.44 4.40
CA ALA A 50 12.51 -14.35 4.32
C ALA A 50 13.14 -12.96 4.12
N GLU A 51 14.40 -12.78 4.49
CA GLU A 51 15.08 -11.48 4.56
C GLU A 51 15.03 -10.72 3.22
N LYS A 52 15.46 -11.36 2.13
CA LYS A 52 15.49 -10.70 0.82
C LYS A 52 14.08 -10.40 0.28
N PRO A 53 13.13 -11.35 0.20
CA PRO A 53 11.78 -11.07 -0.28
C PRO A 53 11.05 -10.00 0.56
N LEU A 54 11.17 -10.03 1.88
CA LEU A 54 10.57 -9.01 2.75
C LEU A 54 11.26 -7.65 2.56
N GLY A 55 12.58 -7.62 2.37
CA GLY A 55 13.31 -6.40 2.05
C GLY A 55 12.84 -5.75 0.74
N GLU A 56 12.61 -6.55 -0.30
CA GLU A 56 12.08 -6.10 -1.59
C GLU A 56 10.66 -5.53 -1.45
N LEU A 57 9.77 -6.22 -0.70
CA LEU A 57 8.43 -5.71 -0.39
C LEU A 57 8.44 -4.37 0.35
N LEU A 58 9.37 -4.20 1.30
CA LEU A 58 9.53 -2.93 2.03
C LEU A 58 10.00 -1.80 1.12
N ILE A 59 10.98 -2.07 0.26
CA ILE A 59 11.44 -1.10 -0.76
C ILE A 59 10.28 -0.73 -1.70
N ASP A 60 9.50 -1.72 -2.14
CA ASP A 60 8.34 -1.50 -3.01
C ASP A 60 7.20 -0.75 -2.32
N ALA A 61 7.12 -0.79 -0.99
CA ALA A 61 6.23 0.04 -0.20
C ALA A 61 6.80 1.44 0.11
N GLY A 62 8.04 1.75 -0.31
CA GLY A 62 8.72 3.01 -0.01
C GLY A 62 9.20 3.09 1.43
N ARG A 63 9.75 1.99 1.97
CA ARG A 63 10.33 1.90 3.32
C ARG A 63 11.74 1.34 3.27
N ASP A 64 12.50 1.61 4.34
CA ASP A 64 13.82 1.02 4.53
C ASP A 64 13.72 -0.52 4.54
N PRO A 65 14.64 -1.25 3.89
CA PRO A 65 14.65 -2.71 3.86
C PRO A 65 15.19 -3.27 5.19
N LYS A 66 14.42 -3.09 6.26
CA LYS A 66 14.74 -3.58 7.61
C LYS A 66 13.75 -4.67 8.04
N PRO A 67 13.74 -5.84 7.37
CA PRO A 67 12.78 -6.91 7.63
C PRO A 67 12.95 -7.54 9.02
N GLN A 68 14.10 -7.38 9.68
CA GLN A 68 14.33 -7.85 11.06
C GLN A 68 13.30 -7.29 12.05
N TYR A 69 12.88 -6.03 11.88
CA TYR A 69 11.94 -5.40 12.80
C TYR A 69 10.55 -6.04 12.77
N PRO A 70 9.84 -6.13 11.62
CA PRO A 70 8.56 -6.81 11.61
C PRO A 70 8.69 -8.29 11.96
N PHE A 71 9.75 -8.98 11.50
CA PHE A 71 9.96 -10.40 11.76
C PHE A 71 10.06 -10.71 13.25
N TYR A 72 10.78 -9.87 14.02
CA TYR A 72 10.90 -10.02 15.46
C TYR A 72 9.70 -9.45 16.22
N ARG A 73 9.24 -8.23 15.87
CA ARG A 73 8.23 -7.49 16.66
C ARG A 73 6.81 -7.97 16.48
N LEU A 74 6.47 -8.72 15.44
CA LEU A 74 5.10 -9.24 15.27
C LEU A 74 4.71 -10.21 16.41
N GLN A 75 5.68 -10.76 17.13
CA GLN A 75 5.44 -11.59 18.31
C GLN A 75 4.69 -10.87 19.42
N SER A 76 4.88 -9.54 19.55
CA SER A 76 4.18 -8.75 20.58
C SER A 76 2.66 -8.71 20.37
N ASP A 77 2.20 -8.97 19.14
CA ASP A 77 0.78 -9.02 18.79
C ASP A 77 0.18 -10.43 19.02
N GLY A 78 1.03 -11.41 19.33
CA GLY A 78 0.69 -12.80 19.57
C GLY A 78 0.03 -13.49 18.37
N LEU A 79 0.40 -13.06 17.15
CA LEU A 79 0.06 -13.74 15.89
C LEU A 79 1.25 -14.46 15.28
N TRP A 80 2.46 -14.22 15.79
CA TRP A 80 3.71 -14.74 15.26
C TRP A 80 4.57 -15.24 16.41
N VAL A 81 5.36 -16.27 16.16
CA VAL A 81 6.39 -16.77 17.07
C VAL A 81 7.71 -16.85 16.32
N VAL A 82 8.80 -16.51 17.00
CA VAL A 82 10.16 -16.67 16.50
C VAL A 82 10.90 -17.60 17.44
N GLU A 83 11.46 -18.66 16.90
CA GLU A 83 12.27 -19.62 17.64
C GLU A 83 13.67 -19.65 17.05
N MET A 84 14.68 -19.73 17.90
CA MET A 84 16.06 -19.93 17.47
C MET A 84 16.35 -21.43 17.37
N ARG A 85 16.99 -21.88 16.29
CA ARG A 85 17.37 -23.30 16.09
C ARG A 85 18.26 -23.86 17.21
N ASN A 86 19.02 -23.00 17.89
CA ASN A 86 19.88 -23.36 19.02
C ASN A 86 19.13 -23.38 20.36
N GLY A 87 17.83 -23.02 20.39
CA GLY A 87 17.01 -22.96 21.60
C GLY A 87 17.21 -21.70 22.46
N GLU A 88 18.03 -20.74 22.02
CA GLU A 88 18.21 -19.47 22.71
C GLU A 88 16.99 -18.55 22.54
N GLU A 89 16.86 -17.56 23.43
CA GLU A 89 15.85 -16.53 23.28
C GLU A 89 16.14 -15.69 22.01
N PRO A 90 15.14 -15.47 21.14
CA PRO A 90 15.33 -14.65 19.95
C PRO A 90 15.64 -13.21 20.35
N SER A 91 16.44 -12.52 19.55
CA SER A 91 16.69 -11.10 19.70
C SER A 91 16.43 -10.35 18.39
N GLU A 92 16.21 -9.04 18.48
CA GLU A 92 16.01 -8.16 17.32
C GLU A 92 17.29 -7.95 16.48
N SER A 93 18.43 -8.47 16.93
CA SER A 93 19.69 -8.36 16.20
C SER A 93 19.62 -9.10 14.88
N VAL A 94 19.85 -8.39 13.77
CA VAL A 94 19.85 -8.98 12.42
C VAL A 94 20.87 -10.13 12.30
N GLY A 95 22.02 -10.04 12.98
CA GLY A 95 23.01 -11.12 13.02
C GLY A 95 22.44 -12.37 13.69
N ALA A 96 21.88 -12.22 14.89
CA ALA A 96 21.27 -13.33 15.61
C ALA A 96 20.11 -13.97 14.82
N LEU A 97 19.26 -13.16 14.19
CA LEU A 97 18.17 -13.69 13.38
C LEU A 97 18.69 -14.50 12.18
N ARG A 98 19.74 -14.02 11.49
CA ARG A 98 20.37 -14.76 10.38
C ARG A 98 20.99 -16.08 10.83
N ASP A 99 21.52 -16.12 12.04
CA ASP A 99 22.23 -17.30 12.58
C ASP A 99 21.30 -18.49 12.89
N GLY A 100 19.98 -18.28 12.98
CA GLY A 100 19.08 -19.41 13.14
C GLY A 100 17.64 -19.12 13.52
N ALA A 101 17.15 -17.89 13.40
CA ALA A 101 15.75 -17.60 13.70
C ALA A 101 14.82 -18.21 12.65
N VAL A 102 13.74 -18.81 13.14
CA VAL A 102 12.64 -19.34 12.35
C VAL A 102 11.35 -18.72 12.87
N GLY A 103 10.60 -18.07 11.98
CA GLY A 103 9.33 -17.45 12.29
C GLY A 103 8.17 -18.25 11.72
N GLN A 104 7.03 -18.23 12.40
CA GLN A 104 5.77 -18.81 11.94
C GLN A 104 4.59 -18.13 12.63
N PHE A 105 3.38 -18.23 12.06
CA PHE A 105 2.17 -17.87 12.78
C PHE A 105 2.04 -18.72 14.06
N THR A 106 1.33 -18.23 15.08
CA THR A 106 1.06 -19.07 16.26
C THR A 106 0.33 -20.35 15.82
N PRO A 107 0.53 -21.49 16.49
CA PRO A 107 -0.12 -22.75 16.12
C PRO A 107 -1.64 -22.63 15.99
N GLU A 108 -2.28 -21.85 16.86
CA GLU A 108 -3.74 -21.66 16.85
C GLU A 108 -4.20 -20.83 15.65
N PHE A 109 -3.41 -19.82 15.25
CA PHE A 109 -3.75 -18.98 14.11
C PHE A 109 -3.50 -19.71 12.79
N GLU A 110 -2.37 -20.42 12.68
CA GLU A 110 -2.06 -21.25 11.51
C GLU A 110 -3.11 -22.34 11.30
N ALA A 111 -3.52 -23.04 12.37
CA ALA A 111 -4.57 -24.04 12.31
C ALA A 111 -5.89 -23.45 11.79
N ALA A 112 -6.33 -22.31 12.32
CA ALA A 112 -7.54 -21.63 11.87
C ALA A 112 -7.47 -21.21 10.39
N LEU A 113 -6.33 -20.70 9.93
CA LEU A 113 -6.12 -20.32 8.53
C LEU A 113 -6.12 -21.54 7.60
N LEU A 114 -5.56 -22.68 8.03
CA LEU A 114 -5.57 -23.93 7.26
C LEU A 114 -6.96 -24.57 7.19
N GLU A 115 -7.79 -24.36 8.21
CA GLU A 115 -9.18 -24.82 8.26
C GLU A 115 -10.12 -23.93 7.42
N SER A 116 -9.84 -22.62 7.32
CA SER A 116 -10.72 -21.63 6.67
C SER A 116 -10.01 -20.84 5.55
N PRO A 117 -10.18 -21.23 4.27
CA PRO A 117 -9.71 -20.44 3.13
C PRO A 117 -10.29 -19.01 3.07
N SER A 118 -11.52 -18.82 3.58
CA SER A 118 -12.15 -17.51 3.74
C SER A 118 -11.41 -16.63 4.73
N LEU A 119 -10.84 -17.18 5.80
CA LEU A 119 -10.06 -16.41 6.75
C LEU A 119 -8.78 -15.85 6.12
N ILE A 120 -8.11 -16.62 5.25
CA ILE A 120 -6.94 -16.15 4.48
C ILE A 120 -7.34 -14.96 3.60
N ALA A 121 -8.38 -15.12 2.79
CA ALA A 121 -8.84 -14.09 1.86
C ALA A 121 -9.31 -12.81 2.59
N ASN A 122 -10.07 -12.96 3.67
CA ASN A 122 -10.57 -11.85 4.48
C ASN A 122 -9.44 -11.11 5.18
N THR A 123 -8.46 -11.84 5.74
CA THR A 123 -7.29 -11.25 6.41
C THR A 123 -6.46 -10.43 5.42
N ALA A 124 -6.16 -11.00 4.25
CA ALA A 124 -5.39 -10.32 3.22
C ALA A 124 -6.12 -9.08 2.69
N ARG A 125 -7.41 -9.20 2.36
CA ARG A 125 -8.21 -8.06 1.87
C ARG A 125 -8.27 -6.94 2.91
N MET A 126 -8.49 -7.28 4.18
CA MET A 126 -8.53 -6.29 5.26
C MET A 126 -7.19 -5.55 5.40
N LEU A 127 -6.06 -6.26 5.37
CA LEU A 127 -4.73 -5.63 5.45
C LEU A 127 -4.47 -4.73 4.24
N LEU A 128 -4.81 -5.21 3.03
CA LEU A 128 -4.66 -4.43 1.81
C LEU A 128 -5.47 -3.13 1.83
N ASP A 129 -6.75 -3.21 2.18
CA ASP A 129 -7.64 -2.04 2.22
C ASP A 129 -7.22 -1.00 3.28
N ARG A 130 -6.63 -1.45 4.39
CA ARG A 130 -6.26 -0.58 5.52
C ARG A 130 -4.89 0.06 5.38
N GLU A 131 -3.99 -0.51 4.59
CA GLU A 131 -2.59 -0.09 4.55
C GLU A 131 -2.15 0.42 3.17
N PHE A 132 -2.90 0.10 2.11
CA PHE A 132 -2.49 0.41 0.74
C PHE A 132 -3.66 0.91 -0.11
N PRO A 133 -3.41 1.85 -1.03
CA PRO A 133 -4.41 2.23 -2.02
C PRO A 133 -4.67 1.04 -2.95
N GLU A 134 -5.89 1.00 -3.48
CA GLU A 134 -6.41 -0.12 -4.27
C GLU A 134 -5.56 -0.42 -5.50
N THR A 135 -4.94 0.61 -6.08
CA THR A 135 -4.05 0.43 -7.23
C THR A 135 -2.93 -0.55 -6.91
N LEU A 136 -2.43 -0.63 -5.67
CA LEU A 136 -1.29 -1.48 -5.27
C LEU A 136 -1.65 -2.91 -4.90
N HIS A 137 -2.94 -3.22 -4.72
CA HIS A 137 -3.34 -4.49 -4.12
C HIS A 137 -2.84 -5.70 -4.90
N GLU A 138 -3.03 -5.71 -6.22
CA GLU A 138 -2.67 -6.87 -7.04
C GLU A 138 -1.16 -7.09 -7.15
N ASP A 139 -0.37 -6.01 -7.15
CA ASP A 139 1.09 -6.15 -7.18
C ASP A 139 1.60 -6.77 -5.88
N ILE A 140 1.02 -6.38 -4.74
CA ILE A 140 1.38 -6.93 -3.44
C ILE A 140 1.00 -8.42 -3.38
N LEU A 141 -0.22 -8.77 -3.79
CA LEU A 141 -0.70 -10.16 -3.85
C LEU A 141 0.19 -11.03 -4.73
N SER A 142 0.53 -10.54 -5.92
CA SER A 142 1.44 -11.20 -6.85
C SER A 142 2.84 -11.38 -6.26
N ALA A 143 3.41 -10.33 -5.65
CA ALA A 143 4.74 -10.38 -5.04
C ALA A 143 4.83 -11.36 -3.86
N VAL A 144 3.76 -11.50 -3.05
CA VAL A 144 3.70 -12.51 -1.98
C VAL A 144 3.22 -13.87 -2.45
N GLY A 145 2.81 -14.00 -3.72
CA GLY A 145 2.26 -15.21 -4.32
C GLY A 145 1.00 -15.72 -3.63
N LEU A 146 0.06 -14.82 -3.33
CA LEU A 146 -1.21 -15.09 -2.66
C LEU A 146 -2.39 -14.85 -3.60
N SER A 147 -3.25 -15.84 -3.79
CA SER A 147 -4.52 -15.69 -4.52
C SER A 147 -5.69 -15.59 -3.54
N ILE A 148 -6.54 -14.56 -3.71
CA ILE A 148 -7.75 -14.34 -2.88
C ILE A 148 -9.04 -14.18 -3.70
N ASN A 149 -8.96 -14.30 -5.03
CA ASN A 149 -10.08 -13.97 -5.92
C ASN A 149 -11.11 -15.11 -6.07
N ASP A 150 -10.73 -16.36 -5.77
CA ASP A 150 -11.59 -17.54 -5.93
C ASP A 150 -12.48 -17.83 -4.71
N VAL A 151 -12.40 -17.00 -3.67
CA VAL A 151 -13.10 -17.23 -2.40
C VAL A 151 -14.25 -16.25 -2.25
N VAL A 152 -15.44 -16.76 -1.90
CA VAL A 152 -16.58 -15.90 -1.52
C VAL A 152 -16.23 -15.20 -0.21
N VAL A 153 -15.71 -13.98 -0.33
CA VAL A 153 -15.45 -13.07 0.80
C VAL A 153 -16.82 -12.68 1.37
N THR A 154 -17.03 -12.92 2.65
CA THR A 154 -18.18 -12.36 3.38
C THR A 154 -17.96 -10.86 3.57
N LEU A 155 -18.23 -10.10 2.50
CA LEU A 155 -17.95 -8.67 2.37
C LEU A 155 -18.59 -7.82 3.46
N GLU A 156 -19.71 -8.27 4.03
CA GLU A 156 -20.49 -7.53 5.03
C GLU A 156 -19.67 -7.21 6.28
N ARG A 157 -18.82 -8.13 6.76
CA ARG A 157 -18.10 -7.94 8.03
C ARG A 157 -16.76 -7.22 7.87
N VAL A 158 -16.04 -7.48 6.77
CA VAL A 158 -14.88 -6.64 6.41
C VAL A 158 -15.33 -5.20 6.18
N ALA A 159 -16.53 -4.98 5.62
CA ALA A 159 -17.10 -3.65 5.45
C ALA A 159 -17.41 -2.91 6.77
N GLU A 160 -17.80 -3.59 7.84
CA GLU A 160 -18.02 -2.96 9.16
C GLU A 160 -16.71 -2.46 9.80
N LEU A 161 -15.59 -3.11 9.51
CA LEU A 161 -14.25 -2.68 9.96
C LEU A 161 -13.63 -1.60 9.06
N ARG A 162 -14.28 -1.25 7.95
CA ARG A 162 -13.84 -0.21 7.02
C ARG A 162 -14.49 1.13 7.36
N ARG A 163 -13.76 2.23 7.16
CA ARG A 163 -14.40 3.53 6.91
C ARG A 163 -15.25 3.39 5.63
N ARG A 164 -16.36 4.11 5.49
CA ARG A 164 -17.16 4.05 4.26
C ARG A 164 -16.63 5.06 3.25
N ARG A 165 -16.19 4.61 2.07
CA ARG A 165 -15.83 5.49 0.95
C ARG A 165 -17.08 6.20 0.43
N ASP A 166 -17.00 7.49 0.15
CA ASP A 166 -18.09 8.23 -0.49
C ASP A 166 -18.14 7.85 -1.99
N PRO A 167 -19.21 7.19 -2.48
CA PRO A 167 -19.33 6.81 -3.88
C PRO A 167 -19.32 8.02 -4.84
N MET A 168 -19.60 9.23 -4.35
CA MET A 168 -19.63 10.46 -5.13
C MET A 168 -18.25 11.15 -5.23
N PHE A 169 -17.25 10.73 -4.45
CA PHE A 169 -15.90 11.30 -4.48
C PHE A 169 -15.33 11.36 -5.88
N ARG A 170 -15.31 10.21 -6.58
CA ARG A 170 -14.82 10.11 -7.95
C ARG A 170 -15.50 11.11 -8.87
N LYS A 171 -16.83 11.19 -8.81
CA LYS A 171 -17.61 12.09 -9.68
C LYS A 171 -17.27 13.56 -9.41
N ARG A 172 -17.11 13.96 -8.15
CA ARG A 172 -16.74 15.34 -7.79
C ARG A 172 -15.33 15.70 -8.25
N VAL A 173 -14.36 14.81 -8.07
CA VAL A 173 -12.97 15.05 -8.49
C VAL A 173 -12.87 15.13 -10.01
N LEU A 174 -13.43 14.17 -10.76
CA LEU A 174 -13.42 14.22 -12.22
C LEU A 174 -14.10 15.50 -12.74
N TYR A 175 -15.25 15.88 -12.16
CA TYR A 175 -15.90 17.15 -12.50
C TYR A 175 -15.00 18.36 -12.19
N ALA A 176 -14.35 18.40 -11.03
CA ALA A 176 -13.51 19.52 -10.63
C ALA A 176 -12.33 19.74 -11.58
N TYR A 177 -11.81 18.69 -12.21
CA TYR A 177 -10.71 18.76 -13.18
C TYR A 177 -11.17 18.63 -14.63
N GLU A 178 -12.47 18.82 -14.91
CA GLU A 178 -13.05 18.79 -16.27
C GLU A 178 -12.70 17.49 -17.02
N GLU A 179 -12.76 16.36 -16.31
CA GLU A 179 -12.43 15.03 -16.85
C GLU A 179 -11.06 14.99 -17.56
N THR A 180 -10.08 15.70 -17.00
CA THR A 180 -8.72 15.80 -17.54
C THR A 180 -7.70 15.40 -16.49
N CYS A 181 -6.71 14.58 -16.88
CA CYS A 181 -5.58 14.22 -16.03
C CYS A 181 -4.79 15.48 -15.66
N ALA A 182 -4.61 15.72 -14.37
CA ALA A 182 -3.96 16.91 -13.85
C ALA A 182 -2.46 16.97 -14.14
N PHE A 183 -1.85 15.85 -14.52
CA PHE A 183 -0.41 15.76 -14.78
C PHE A 183 -0.06 15.83 -16.27
N CYS A 184 -0.78 15.12 -17.13
CA CYS A 184 -0.43 15.05 -18.56
C CYS A 184 -1.48 15.61 -19.51
N GLY A 185 -2.63 16.05 -18.99
CA GLY A 185 -3.72 16.58 -19.82
C GLY A 185 -4.50 15.53 -20.61
N PHE A 186 -4.32 14.23 -20.36
CA PHE A 186 -5.14 13.19 -20.98
C PHE A 186 -6.61 13.32 -20.58
N ASP A 187 -7.51 13.34 -21.55
CA ASP A 187 -8.95 13.62 -21.43
C ASP A 187 -9.80 12.57 -22.18
N GLY A 188 -9.33 11.32 -22.20
CA GLY A 188 -9.92 10.25 -23.01
C GLY A 188 -11.40 9.99 -22.74
N LEU A 189 -12.22 10.11 -23.78
CA LEU A 189 -13.66 9.80 -23.77
C LEU A 189 -13.99 8.66 -24.72
N LEU A 190 -14.75 7.67 -24.23
CA LEU A 190 -15.46 6.71 -25.07
C LEU A 190 -16.94 7.05 -25.02
N GLU A 191 -17.45 7.57 -26.14
CA GLU A 191 -18.79 8.17 -26.23
C GLU A 191 -18.98 9.31 -25.22
N ARG A 192 -19.62 9.01 -24.08
CA ARG A 192 -19.91 9.98 -23.00
C ARG A 192 -19.23 9.62 -21.68
N ALA A 193 -18.41 8.57 -21.68
CA ALA A 193 -17.75 8.09 -20.48
C ALA A 193 -16.25 8.37 -20.54
N ALA A 194 -15.72 9.03 -19.51
CA ALA A 194 -14.30 9.13 -19.26
C ALA A 194 -13.67 7.74 -19.12
N VAL A 195 -12.65 7.46 -19.93
CA VAL A 195 -11.92 6.18 -19.95
C VAL A 195 -10.48 6.40 -19.53
N GLY A 196 -10.01 5.56 -18.60
CA GLY A 196 -8.62 5.64 -18.12
C GLY A 196 -8.36 6.87 -17.24
N LEU A 197 -9.41 7.49 -16.69
CA LEU A 197 -9.33 8.59 -15.72
C LEU A 197 -9.83 8.14 -14.35
N GLU A 198 -9.15 8.57 -13.31
CA GLU A 198 -9.31 8.12 -11.94
C GLU A 198 -9.23 9.30 -10.96
N ALA A 199 -9.93 9.17 -9.84
CA ALA A 199 -9.81 10.12 -8.74
C ALA A 199 -8.80 9.53 -7.76
N ALA A 200 -7.58 10.07 -7.79
CA ALA A 200 -6.53 9.68 -6.87
C ALA A 200 -6.68 10.46 -5.56
N HIS A 201 -6.55 9.75 -4.44
CA HIS A 201 -6.42 10.38 -3.13
C HIS A 201 -4.99 10.90 -2.96
N VAL A 202 -4.84 12.19 -2.67
CA VAL A 202 -3.53 12.80 -2.38
C VAL A 202 -2.98 12.24 -1.06
N ARG A 203 -3.73 12.39 0.03
CA ARG A 203 -3.55 11.62 1.26
C ARG A 203 -4.36 10.35 1.17
N TRP A 204 -3.70 9.20 1.29
CA TRP A 204 -4.37 7.92 1.15
C TRP A 204 -5.52 7.78 2.13
N TRP A 205 -6.62 7.25 1.62
CA TRP A 205 -7.81 6.96 2.41
C TRP A 205 -7.53 6.03 3.61
N ALA A 206 -6.63 5.07 3.41
CA ALA A 206 -6.08 4.17 4.44
C ALA A 206 -5.49 4.91 5.65
N TYR A 207 -4.99 6.13 5.44
CA TYR A 207 -4.35 6.96 6.46
C TYR A 207 -5.13 8.26 6.69
N GLU A 208 -6.45 8.13 6.81
CA GLU A 208 -7.41 9.19 7.15
C GLU A 208 -7.67 10.25 6.07
N GLY A 209 -7.15 10.09 4.86
CA GLY A 209 -7.48 10.96 3.74
C GLY A 209 -8.98 11.10 3.52
N PRO A 210 -9.56 12.32 3.52
CA PRO A 210 -10.99 12.50 3.34
C PRO A 210 -11.42 12.31 1.89
N ASP A 211 -12.70 12.04 1.69
CA ASP A 211 -13.33 11.89 0.37
C ASP A 211 -13.86 13.24 -0.16
N ASP A 212 -13.04 14.28 -0.17
CA ASP A 212 -13.41 15.60 -0.70
C ASP A 212 -12.43 16.08 -1.80
N VAL A 213 -12.81 17.13 -2.53
CA VAL A 213 -12.03 17.61 -3.68
C VAL A 213 -10.65 18.14 -3.26
N GLN A 214 -10.47 18.62 -2.03
CA GLN A 214 -9.17 19.10 -1.54
C GLN A 214 -8.17 17.96 -1.33
N ASN A 215 -8.65 16.73 -1.14
CA ASN A 215 -7.83 15.52 -1.10
C ASN A 215 -7.84 14.73 -2.42
N GLY A 216 -8.42 15.29 -3.48
CA GLY A 216 -8.62 14.61 -4.75
C GLY A 216 -7.85 15.24 -5.90
N VAL A 217 -7.24 14.40 -6.73
CA VAL A 217 -6.66 14.82 -8.01
C VAL A 217 -7.11 13.87 -9.12
N CYS A 218 -7.59 14.43 -10.23
CA CYS A 218 -7.94 13.64 -11.40
C CYS A 218 -6.66 13.22 -12.12
N LEU A 219 -6.38 11.93 -12.24
CA LEU A 219 -5.20 11.39 -12.92
C LEU A 219 -5.62 10.31 -13.91
N CYS A 220 -4.85 10.12 -14.98
CA CYS A 220 -5.03 8.93 -15.80
C CYS A 220 -4.51 7.68 -15.06
N SER A 221 -4.96 6.48 -15.44
CA SER A 221 -4.60 5.23 -14.74
C SER A 221 -3.08 5.03 -14.60
N LEU A 222 -2.29 5.44 -15.59
CA LEU A 222 -0.82 5.41 -15.49
C LEU A 222 -0.32 6.35 -14.39
N HIS A 223 -0.76 7.61 -14.40
CA HIS A 223 -0.30 8.60 -13.43
C HIS A 223 -0.81 8.35 -12.02
N HIS A 224 -2.03 7.84 -11.86
CA HIS A 224 -2.52 7.42 -10.55
C HIS A 224 -1.64 6.31 -9.97
N LYS A 225 -1.30 5.29 -10.78
CA LYS A 225 -0.40 4.22 -10.37
C LYS A 225 0.98 4.73 -9.98
N LEU A 226 1.56 5.64 -10.79
CA LEU A 226 2.87 6.23 -10.51
C LEU A 226 2.85 7.11 -9.25
N PHE A 227 1.76 7.84 -9.02
CA PHE A 227 1.53 8.65 -7.85
C PHE A 227 1.48 7.79 -6.58
N ASP A 228 0.64 6.75 -6.55
CA ASP A 228 0.57 5.79 -5.43
C ASP A 228 1.86 5.00 -5.21
N ARG A 229 2.69 4.81 -6.24
CA ARG A 229 4.02 4.19 -6.08
C ARG A 229 5.09 5.15 -5.57
N GLY A 230 4.78 6.44 -5.44
CA GLY A 230 5.72 7.48 -5.03
C GLY A 230 6.68 7.92 -6.13
N VAL A 231 6.38 7.60 -7.40
CA VAL A 231 7.17 8.05 -8.54
C VAL A 231 6.92 9.53 -8.83
N MET A 232 5.70 10.01 -8.61
CA MET A 232 5.30 11.40 -8.85
C MET A 232 4.61 11.97 -7.62
N THR A 233 4.71 13.28 -7.42
CA THR A 233 4.00 14.01 -6.37
C THR A 233 3.71 15.45 -6.78
N VAL A 234 3.01 16.19 -5.91
CA VAL A 234 2.80 17.63 -6.03
C VAL A 234 3.68 18.33 -4.99
N ASN A 235 4.61 19.17 -5.46
CA ASN A 235 5.53 19.92 -4.60
C ASN A 235 4.90 21.20 -4.01
N ASP A 236 5.66 21.89 -3.15
CA ASP A 236 5.21 23.10 -2.44
C ASP A 236 4.81 24.24 -3.40
N GLU A 237 5.36 24.27 -4.62
CA GLU A 237 5.02 25.24 -5.67
C GLU A 237 3.84 24.79 -6.56
N ASN A 238 3.09 23.74 -6.17
CA ASN A 238 2.05 23.11 -7.00
C ASN A 238 2.55 22.64 -8.38
N ARG A 239 3.81 22.21 -8.44
CA ARG A 239 4.43 21.58 -9.60
C ARG A 239 4.53 20.07 -9.42
N ILE A 240 4.59 19.38 -10.54
CA ILE A 240 4.79 17.94 -10.58
C ILE A 240 6.26 17.67 -10.26
N ALA A 241 6.52 16.90 -9.21
CA ALA A 241 7.86 16.42 -8.89
C ALA A 241 7.96 14.92 -9.22
N VAL A 242 9.06 14.52 -9.87
CA VAL A 242 9.33 13.14 -10.27
C VAL A 242 10.49 12.60 -9.43
N SER A 243 10.36 11.39 -8.91
CA SER A 243 11.41 10.73 -8.14
C SER A 243 12.69 10.54 -8.96
N GLY A 244 13.84 10.84 -8.35
CA GLY A 244 15.17 10.54 -8.90
C GLY A 244 15.45 9.04 -9.05
N HIS A 245 14.67 8.19 -8.37
CA HIS A 245 14.75 6.74 -8.50
C HIS A 245 14.04 6.21 -9.76
N PHE A 246 13.16 6.99 -10.38
CA PHE A 246 12.49 6.56 -11.62
C PHE A 246 13.51 6.43 -12.75
N ARG A 247 13.51 5.30 -13.46
CA ARG A 247 14.36 5.06 -14.63
C ARG A 247 13.48 4.75 -15.84
N GLY A 248 13.63 5.56 -16.89
CA GLY A 248 12.91 5.40 -18.15
C GLY A 248 13.79 5.80 -19.32
N ALA A 249 14.21 4.82 -20.14
CA ALA A 249 15.14 5.05 -21.24
C ALA A 249 14.46 5.38 -22.58
N THR A 250 13.17 5.05 -22.71
CA THR A 250 12.42 5.26 -23.95
C THR A 250 11.86 6.67 -24.04
N GLU A 251 11.50 7.10 -25.24
CA GLU A 251 10.79 8.37 -25.45
C GLU A 251 9.45 8.39 -24.72
N ALA A 252 8.72 7.27 -24.68
CA ALA A 252 7.45 7.18 -23.97
C ALA A 252 7.64 7.46 -22.46
N SER A 253 8.66 6.86 -21.82
CA SER A 253 8.92 7.10 -20.40
C SER A 253 9.40 8.53 -20.12
N ARG A 254 10.12 9.16 -21.05
CA ARG A 254 10.46 10.59 -20.94
C ARG A 254 9.19 11.44 -21.02
N ARG A 255 8.44 11.31 -22.11
CA ARG A 255 7.24 12.11 -22.38
C ARG A 255 6.16 11.97 -21.31
N PHE A 256 5.87 10.75 -20.88
CA PHE A 256 4.79 10.50 -19.93
C PHE A 256 5.20 10.66 -18.48
N VAL A 257 6.49 10.80 -18.14
CA VAL A 257 6.93 10.91 -16.74
C VAL A 257 8.03 11.94 -16.59
N GLY A 258 9.19 11.73 -17.22
CA GLY A 258 10.37 12.58 -17.03
C GLY A 258 10.13 14.06 -17.37
N ASP A 259 9.50 14.34 -18.51
CA ASP A 259 9.28 15.70 -19.03
C ASP A 259 8.21 16.45 -18.23
N LEU A 260 7.43 15.75 -17.41
CA LEU A 260 6.44 16.36 -16.51
C LEU A 260 7.09 16.98 -15.27
N ASN A 261 8.34 16.64 -14.95
CA ASN A 261 9.04 17.20 -13.79
C ASN A 261 9.13 18.73 -13.89
N GLY A 262 8.71 19.44 -12.84
CA GLY A 262 8.67 20.90 -12.77
C GLY A 262 7.49 21.55 -13.53
N GLN A 263 6.67 20.79 -14.26
CA GLN A 263 5.46 21.34 -14.89
C GLN A 263 4.39 21.66 -13.84
N GLU A 264 3.53 22.63 -14.13
CA GLU A 264 2.43 22.99 -13.23
C GLU A 264 1.38 21.89 -13.22
N VAL A 265 0.91 21.53 -12.02
CA VAL A 265 -0.26 20.67 -11.87
C VAL A 265 -1.49 21.46 -12.34
N ARG A 266 -2.32 20.85 -13.18
CA ARG A 266 -3.58 21.46 -13.60
C ARG A 266 -4.39 21.87 -12.37
N ALA A 267 -4.85 23.12 -12.36
CA ALA A 267 -5.79 23.57 -11.34
C ALA A 267 -7.19 22.99 -11.61
N PRO A 268 -7.97 22.69 -10.57
CA PRO A 268 -9.41 22.54 -10.70
C PRO A 268 -10.06 23.75 -11.38
N GLN A 269 -11.22 23.55 -12.00
CA GLN A 269 -12.02 24.63 -12.61
C GLN A 269 -12.38 25.72 -11.59
N LEU A 270 -12.67 26.92 -12.08
CA LEU A 270 -12.95 28.08 -11.24
C LEU A 270 -14.05 27.80 -10.21
N GLY A 271 -13.79 28.14 -8.95
CA GLY A 271 -14.72 27.92 -7.83
C GLY A 271 -14.59 26.55 -7.16
N GLN A 272 -13.79 25.63 -7.71
CA GLN A 272 -13.42 24.38 -7.02
C GLN A 272 -12.16 24.59 -6.18
N PRO A 273 -12.04 23.91 -5.02
CA PRO A 273 -10.88 24.08 -4.17
C PRO A 273 -9.67 23.32 -4.75
N ARG A 274 -8.47 23.86 -4.54
CA ARG A 274 -7.20 23.19 -4.86
C ARG A 274 -6.90 22.07 -3.86
N ILE A 275 -5.89 21.26 -4.19
CA ILE A 275 -5.32 20.30 -3.25
C ILE A 275 -4.90 21.04 -1.98
N ALA A 276 -5.35 20.56 -0.82
CA ALA A 276 -4.93 21.14 0.45
C ALA A 276 -3.48 20.77 0.77
N GLU A 277 -2.74 21.74 1.31
CA GLU A 277 -1.30 21.59 1.58
C GLU A 277 -1.00 20.45 2.56
N GLU A 278 -1.86 20.23 3.56
CA GLU A 278 -1.73 19.11 4.50
C GLU A 278 -1.76 17.73 3.81
N HIS A 279 -2.46 17.59 2.69
CA HIS A 279 -2.53 16.33 1.96
C HIS A 279 -1.35 16.17 1.01
N SER A 280 -0.95 17.23 0.31
CA SER A 280 0.24 17.20 -0.57
C SER A 280 1.51 16.98 0.25
N SER A 281 1.66 17.67 1.40
CA SER A 281 2.75 17.44 2.36
C SER A 281 2.78 16.00 2.85
N TRP A 282 1.63 15.46 3.27
CA TRP A 282 1.55 14.06 3.68
C TRP A 282 2.03 13.12 2.58
N HIS A 283 1.61 13.34 1.33
CA HIS A 283 2.03 12.49 0.21
C HIS A 283 3.55 12.58 -0.02
N ARG A 284 4.13 13.78 0.05
CA ARG A 284 5.59 13.98 -0.07
C ARG A 284 6.37 13.26 1.02
N ASP A 285 5.87 13.29 2.24
CA ASP A 285 6.54 12.68 3.39
C ASP A 285 6.37 11.16 3.44
N GLN A 286 5.19 10.66 3.04
CA GLN A 286 4.80 9.28 3.29
C GLN A 286 4.88 8.37 2.08
N VAL A 287 4.71 8.90 0.86
CA VAL A 287 4.55 8.13 -0.37
C VAL A 287 5.65 8.44 -1.37
N PHE A 288 5.97 9.71 -1.60
CA PHE A 288 6.97 10.13 -2.58
C PHE A 288 8.35 9.55 -2.27
N ARG A 289 9.01 9.03 -3.31
CA ARG A 289 10.36 8.48 -3.18
C ARG A 289 11.40 9.56 -3.48
N ALA A 290 11.74 10.34 -2.47
CA ALA A 290 12.81 11.33 -2.54
C ALA A 290 14.17 10.68 -2.90
N PRO A 291 15.12 11.42 -3.50
CA PRO A 291 15.03 12.84 -3.85
C PRO A 291 14.22 13.10 -5.12
N GLU A 292 13.79 14.36 -5.32
CA GLU A 292 13.27 14.82 -6.61
C GLU A 292 14.38 14.78 -7.68
N ARG A 293 13.99 14.45 -8.91
CA ARG A 293 14.85 14.51 -10.08
C ARG A 293 15.24 15.97 -10.35
N VAL A 294 16.54 16.21 -10.43
CA VAL A 294 17.06 17.51 -10.88
C VAL A 294 16.63 17.74 -12.34
N ALA A 295 16.06 18.92 -12.61
CA ALA A 295 15.76 19.34 -13.98
C ALA A 295 17.05 19.34 -14.81
N GLY A 296 17.07 18.58 -15.90
CA GLY A 296 18.18 18.51 -16.85
C GLY A 296 18.10 19.58 -17.92
#